data_AF-A0A5M6CHS5-F1
#
_entry.id   AF-A0A5M6CHS5-F1
#
_cell.length_a   1.000
_cell.length_b   1.000
_cell.length_c   1.000
_cell.angle_alpha   90.00
_cell.angle_beta   90.00
_cell.angle_gamma   90.00
#
_symmetry.space_group_name_H-M   'P 1'
#
loop_
_entity.id
_entity.type
_entity.pdbx_description
1 polymer ?
#
loop_
_entity_poly.entity_id
_entity_poly.type
_entity_poly.pdbx_seq_one_letter_code
_entity_poly.pdbx_strand_id
1 'polypeptide(L)'
;MELTIDRDKNEIVREWLSKKDFFNIEISSNRLIMKADAYNSRILVVIGSEVLRNNKLEILEYAMKTHRKVWVVNVNRETNGIEWEMFK
;
A
#
# COMPACT_ATOMS: atom_id res chain seq x y z
N MET A 1 2.90 21.61 2.94
CA MET A 1 3.00 20.51 3.92
C MET A 1 3.49 19.29 3.14
N GLU A 2 4.80 19.02 3.17
CA GLU A 2 5.34 17.82 2.53
C GLU A 2 4.92 16.61 3.36
N LEU A 3 4.24 15.65 2.74
CA LEU A 3 4.03 14.33 3.33
C LEU A 3 5.40 13.66 3.37
N THR A 4 6.11 13.75 4.50
CA THR A 4 7.40 13.08 4.66
C THR A 4 7.14 11.58 4.75
N ILE A 5 7.26 10.92 3.60
CA ILE A 5 7.02 9.48 3.51
C ILE A 5 8.16 8.77 4.19
N ASP A 6 7.76 7.99 5.17
CA ASP A 6 8.68 7.31 6.04
C ASP A 6 9.17 6.02 5.39
N ARG A 7 10.50 5.89 5.27
CA ARG A 7 11.13 4.65 4.80
C ARG A 7 10.74 3.47 5.69
N ASP A 8 10.54 3.72 6.98
CA ASP A 8 10.32 2.68 7.97
C ASP A 8 8.93 2.04 7.80
N LYS A 9 7.89 2.85 7.51
CA LYS A 9 6.54 2.33 7.23
C LYS A 9 6.51 1.41 6.03
N ASN A 10 7.27 1.75 4.99
CA ASN A 10 7.35 0.92 3.80
C ASN A 10 7.98 -0.45 4.10
N GLU A 11 9.04 -0.46 4.90
CA GLU A 11 9.69 -1.72 5.30
C GLU A 11 8.76 -2.59 6.14
N ILE A 12 8.08 -2.01 7.13
CA ILE A 12 7.09 -2.71 7.98
C ILE A 12 6.01 -3.39 7.13
N VAL A 13 5.45 -2.67 6.16
CA VAL A 13 4.42 -3.20 5.26
C VAL A 13 4.99 -4.29 4.36
N ARG A 14 6.19 -4.10 3.81
CA ARG A 14 6.85 -5.12 2.97
C ARG A 14 7.08 -6.41 3.75
N GLU A 15 7.65 -6.33 4.95
CA GLU A 15 7.89 -7.50 5.80
C GLU A 15 6.58 -8.23 6.12
N TRP A 16 5.52 -7.49 6.43
CA TRP A 16 4.22 -8.08 6.69
C TRP A 16 3.67 -8.81 5.46
N LEU A 17 3.73 -8.19 4.29
CA LEU A 17 3.28 -8.79 3.03
C LEU A 17 4.06 -10.07 2.72
N SER A 18 5.39 -10.06 2.88
CA SER A 18 6.23 -11.24 2.68
C SER A 18 5.88 -12.38 3.64
N LYS A 19 5.53 -12.08 4.91
CA LYS A 19 5.04 -13.07 5.89
C LYS A 19 3.64 -13.61 5.58
N LYS A 20 2.93 -13.02 4.61
CA LYS A 20 1.56 -13.37 4.19
C LYS A 20 1.51 -13.90 2.76
N ASP A 21 2.62 -14.47 2.29
CA ASP A 21 2.75 -15.09 0.97
C ASP A 21 2.50 -14.14 -0.21
N PHE A 22 2.69 -12.84 0.01
CA PHE A 22 2.78 -11.89 -1.09
C PHE A 22 4.21 -11.83 -1.65
N PHE A 23 4.30 -11.71 -2.96
CA PHE A 23 5.52 -11.63 -3.76
C PHE A 23 5.42 -10.52 -4.81
N ASN A 24 6.49 -10.32 -5.60
CA ASN A 24 6.62 -9.19 -6.54
C ASN A 24 6.30 -7.82 -5.90
N ILE A 25 6.81 -7.61 -4.68
CA ILE A 25 6.54 -6.39 -3.93
C ILE A 25 7.38 -5.24 -4.51
N GLU A 26 6.72 -4.28 -5.14
CA GLU A 26 7.37 -3.13 -5.77
C GLU A 26 6.83 -1.83 -5.18
N ILE A 27 7.73 -0.99 -4.69
CA ILE A 27 7.39 0.34 -4.16
C ILE A 27 7.50 1.36 -5.30
N SER A 28 6.51 2.25 -5.42
CA SER A 28 6.57 3.36 -6.38
C SER A 28 7.75 4.30 -6.09
N SER A 29 8.17 5.05 -7.11
CA SER A 29 9.22 6.08 -6.99
C SER A 29 8.91 7.12 -5.92
N ASN A 30 7.64 7.53 -5.82
CA ASN A 30 7.17 8.44 -4.78
C ASN A 30 6.92 7.75 -3.43
N ARG A 31 7.09 6.42 -3.30
CA ARG A 31 6.90 5.62 -2.07
C ARG A 31 5.54 5.72 -1.40
N LEU A 32 4.53 6.24 -2.10
CA LEU A 32 3.16 6.37 -1.60
C LEU A 32 2.35 5.08 -1.76
N ILE A 33 2.73 4.26 -2.74
CA ILE A 33 2.01 3.05 -3.10
C ILE A 33 2.97 1.88 -3.30
N MET A 34 2.47 0.67 -3.07
CA MET A 34 3.15 -0.57 -3.40
C MET A 34 2.27 -1.47 -4.24
N LYS A 35 2.88 -2.22 -5.16
CA LYS A 35 2.26 -3.39 -5.77
C LYS A 35 2.67 -4.62 -4.98
N ALA A 36 1.76 -5.57 -4.82
CA ALA A 36 2.07 -6.89 -4.34
C ALA A 36 1.13 -7.91 -4.98
N ASP A 37 1.65 -9.10 -5.26
CA ASP A 37 0.91 -10.21 -5.86
C ASP A 37 0.86 -11.38 -4.87
N ALA A 38 -0.22 -12.14 -4.88
CA ALA A 38 -0.42 -13.40 -4.17
C ALA A 38 -1.03 -14.40 -5.16
N TYR A 39 -1.11 -15.68 -4.78
CA TYR A 39 -1.57 -16.75 -5.68
C TYR A 39 -2.92 -16.47 -6.36
N ASN A 40 -3.87 -15.86 -5.65
CA ASN A 40 -5.22 -15.57 -6.13
C ASN A 40 -5.62 -14.08 -6.03
N SER A 41 -4.65 -13.20 -5.76
CA SER A 41 -4.93 -11.79 -5.48
C SER A 41 -3.80 -10.90 -5.97
N ARG A 42 -4.14 -9.75 -6.54
CA ARG A 42 -3.16 -8.71 -6.86
C ARG A 42 -3.62 -7.44 -6.21
N ILE A 43 -2.76 -6.81 -5.43
CA ILE A 43 -3.12 -5.64 -4.66
C ILE A 43 -2.26 -4.44 -5.02
N LEU A 44 -2.86 -3.27 -4.84
CA LEU A 44 -2.20 -1.98 -4.80
C LEU A 44 -2.37 -1.44 -3.38
N VAL A 45 -1.28 -1.42 -2.64
CA VAL A 45 -1.25 -0.94 -1.26
C VAL A 45 -1.01 0.57 -1.27
N VAL A 46 -1.82 1.31 -0.52
CA VAL A 46 -1.71 2.75 -0.33
C VAL A 46 -1.39 3.01 1.13
N ILE A 47 -0.26 3.64 1.42
CA ILE A 47 0.18 3.87 2.80
C ILE A 47 -0.37 5.21 3.29
N GLY A 48 -1.31 5.16 4.24
CA GLY A 48 -1.98 6.32 4.81
C GLY A 48 -3.27 6.70 4.07
N SER A 49 -4.34 6.87 4.84
CA SER A 49 -5.67 7.26 4.32
C SER A 49 -5.68 8.61 3.57
N GLU A 50 -4.80 9.53 3.94
CA GLU A 50 -4.63 10.84 3.31
C GLU A 50 -4.10 10.75 1.88
N VAL A 51 -3.26 9.76 1.59
CA VAL A 51 -2.70 9.53 0.26
C VAL A 51 -3.81 9.13 -0.70
N LEU A 52 -4.69 8.21 -0.27
CA LEU A 52 -5.86 7.83 -1.05
C LEU A 52 -6.80 9.01 -1.23
N ARG A 53 -7.08 9.81 -0.20
CA ARG A 53 -7.97 10.97 -0.32
C ARG A 53 -7.46 11.99 -1.34
N ASN A 54 -6.16 12.28 -1.31
CA ASN A 54 -5.55 13.30 -2.18
C ASN A 54 -5.38 12.83 -3.63
N ASN A 55 -5.22 11.53 -3.88
CA ASN A 55 -4.90 10.98 -5.21
C ASN A 55 -5.92 9.92 -5.66
N LYS A 56 -7.15 9.99 -5.15
CA LYS A 56 -8.16 8.92 -5.28
C LYS A 56 -8.37 8.46 -6.72
N LEU A 57 -8.62 9.40 -7.63
CA LEU A 57 -8.94 9.09 -9.03
C LEU A 57 -7.77 8.39 -9.73
N GLU A 58 -6.56 8.92 -9.59
CA GLU A 58 -5.36 8.34 -10.21
C GLU A 58 -5.06 6.93 -9.69
N ILE A 59 -5.16 6.74 -8.37
CA ILE A 59 -4.94 5.42 -7.73
C ILE A 59 -5.97 4.41 -8.22
N LEU A 60 -7.25 4.78 -8.30
CA LEU A 60 -8.32 3.90 -8.76
C LEU A 60 -8.16 3.56 -10.24
N GLU A 61 -7.86 4.56 -11.09
CA GLU A 61 -7.59 4.33 -12.51
C GLU A 61 -6.41 3.37 -12.71
N TYR A 62 -5.32 3.57 -11.97
CA TYR A 62 -4.16 2.70 -12.03
C TYR A 62 -4.49 1.28 -11.58
N ALA A 63 -5.23 1.13 -10.47
CA ALA A 63 -5.67 -0.15 -9.95
C ALA A 63 -6.56 -0.90 -10.95
N MET A 64 -7.50 -0.20 -11.59
CA MET A 64 -8.36 -0.76 -12.64
C MET A 64 -7.55 -1.21 -13.86
N LYS A 65 -6.66 -0.35 -14.38
CA LYS A 65 -5.78 -0.67 -15.53
C LYS A 65 -4.86 -1.86 -15.27
N THR A 66 -4.47 -2.08 -14.02
CA THR A 66 -3.55 -3.15 -13.63
C THR A 66 -4.24 -4.37 -13.04
N HIS A 67 -5.57 -4.39 -12.99
CA HIS A 67 -6.39 -5.45 -12.37
C HIS A 67 -5.99 -5.74 -10.91
N ARG A 68 -5.79 -4.68 -10.11
CA ARG A 68 -5.39 -4.76 -8.70
C ARG A 68 -6.50 -4.26 -7.80
N LYS A 69 -6.68 -4.90 -6.64
CA LYS A 69 -7.55 -4.41 -5.55
C LYS A 69 -6.80 -3.35 -4.74
N VAL A 70 -7.47 -2.26 -4.38
CA VAL A 70 -6.86 -1.20 -3.57
C VAL A 70 -6.99 -1.54 -2.09
N TRP A 71 -5.86 -1.56 -1.40
CA TRP A 71 -5.76 -1.82 0.04
C TRP A 71 -5.10 -0.60 0.68
N VAL A 72 -5.79 0.03 1.62
CA VAL A 72 -5.24 1.14 2.40
C VAL A 72 -4.63 0.58 3.66
N VAL A 73 -3.43 1.03 4.00
CA VAL A 73 -2.72 0.60 5.19
C VAL A 73 -2.39 1.79 6.07
N ASN A 74 -2.76 1.70 7.35
CA ASN A 74 -2.31 2.62 8.37
C ASN A 74 -1.29 1.90 9.26
N VAL A 75 -0.09 2.47 9.35
CA VAL A 75 1.03 1.90 10.12
C VAL A 75 1.24 2.72 11.38
N ASN A 76 1.08 2.08 12.55
CA ASN A 76 1.46 2.63 13.84
C ASN A 76 2.92 2.26 14.15
N ARG A 77 3.78 3.27 14.22
CA ARG A 77 5.22 3.10 14.46
C ARG A 77 5.56 2.61 15.86
N GLU A 78 4.80 3.03 16.87
CA GLU A 78 5.12 2.75 18.27
C GLU A 78 4.92 1.27 18.60
N THR A 79 3.97 0.64 17.92
CA THR A 79 3.60 -0.76 18.15
C THR A 79 3.98 -1.69 17.00
N ASN A 80 4.53 -1.16 15.91
CA ASN A 80 4.60 -1.84 14.60
C ASN A 80 3.25 -2.46 14.18
N GLY A 81 2.16 -1.84 14.62
CA GLY A 81 0.80 -2.27 14.31
C GLY A 81 0.43 -1.89 12.87
N ILE A 82 -0.25 -2.80 12.18
CA ILE A 82 -0.72 -2.57 10.82
C ILE A 82 -2.23 -2.76 10.78
N GLU A 83 -2.94 -1.70 10.38
CA GLU A 83 -4.38 -1.72 10.14
C GLU A 83 -4.65 -1.65 8.64
N TRP A 84 -5.50 -2.55 8.16
CA TRP A 84 -5.82 -2.70 6.75
C TRP A 84 -7.28 -2.38 6.49
N GLU A 85 -7.53 -1.59 5.45
CA GLU A 85 -8.87 -1.32 4.92
C GLU A 85 -8.90 -1.66 3.43
N MET A 86 -9.77 -2.58 3.05
CA MET A 86 -10.02 -2.86 1.64
C MET A 86 -10.94 -1.78 1.08
N PHE A 87 -10.46 -1.04 0.09
CA PHE A 87 -11.26 -0.03 -0.57
C PHE A 87 -12.19 -0.71 -1.60
N LYS A 88 -13.51 -0.51 -1.46
CA LYS A 88 -14.55 -1.06 -2.33
C LYS A 88 -14.97 -0.06 -3.40
#